data_AF-A0A2V8KK92-F1
#
_entry.id   AF-A0A2V8KK92-F1
#
_cell.length_a   1.000
_cell.length_b   1.000
_cell.length_c   1.000
_cell.angle_alpha   90.00
_cell.angle_beta   90.00
_cell.angle_gamma   90.00
#
_symmetry.space_group_name_H-M   'P 1'
#
loop_
_entity.id
_entity.type
_entity.pdbx_description
1 polymer ?
#
loop_
_entity_poly.entity_id
_entity_poly.type
_entity_poly.pdbx_seq_one_letter_code
_entity_poly.pdbx_strand_id
1 'polypeptide(L)'
;MRDRKTTGTKTKLASALVASGLMVAVAVMALRIAPTTVWAHVVPSPCDFTTGGGFVFKDDGNRVNFGIVGGCKNEGFFGHVNVVDHGFDPPGHLNGPVTAYFDPFPSGPSGYRDLCGTGRLNDGSTVQFRVRTKDNGEPGGLDRFGIKVASIGYIVSTRELGPPGPTGGGGNIQLHKPNPSTTAPATDPDEIAACGGDDSGLGQ
;
A
#
# COMPACT_ATOMS: atom_id res chain seq x y z
N MET A 1 -15.15 97.45 -24.59
CA MET A 1 -16.60 97.63 -24.83
C MET A 1 -17.26 96.28 -24.61
N ARG A 2 -18.10 96.16 -23.57
CA ARG A 2 -19.12 95.11 -23.33
C ARG A 2 -18.64 93.65 -23.28
N ASP A 3 -18.60 93.07 -22.09
CA ASP A 3 -19.69 92.27 -21.51
C ASP A 3 -20.02 91.01 -22.31
N ARG A 4 -19.79 89.85 -21.70
CA ARG A 4 -20.90 89.10 -21.08
C ARG A 4 -20.38 87.83 -20.40
N LYS A 5 -20.52 87.81 -19.08
CA LYS A 5 -20.53 86.61 -18.24
C LYS A 5 -21.86 85.90 -18.47
N THR A 6 -21.87 84.59 -18.68
CA THR A 6 -23.08 83.78 -18.45
C THR A 6 -22.73 82.45 -17.79
N THR A 7 -23.47 82.22 -16.73
CA THR A 7 -23.36 81.25 -15.64
C THR A 7 -23.95 79.89 -16.02
N GLY A 8 -23.52 78.82 -15.35
CA GLY A 8 -24.24 77.53 -15.31
C GLY A 8 -23.31 76.36 -14.99
N THR A 9 -22.85 76.24 -13.74
CA THR A 9 -23.32 75.26 -12.74
C THR A 9 -22.99 73.80 -13.07
N LYS A 10 -22.00 73.25 -12.32
CA LYS A 10 -21.85 71.91 -11.71
C LYS A 10 -22.41 70.73 -12.54
N THR A 11 -21.69 69.62 -12.75
CA THR A 11 -21.56 68.55 -11.73
C THR A 11 -20.74 67.36 -12.32
N LYS A 12 -19.77 66.87 -11.54
CA LYS A 12 -19.22 65.49 -11.39
C LYS A 12 -18.65 64.75 -12.64
N LEU A 13 -17.35 64.40 -12.63
CA LEU A 13 -16.77 63.11 -12.18
C LEU A 13 -17.44 61.91 -12.86
N ALA A 14 -16.79 60.95 -13.50
CA ALA A 14 -15.40 60.60 -13.79
C ALA A 14 -15.50 59.38 -14.75
N SER A 15 -14.44 59.02 -15.46
CA SER A 15 -13.89 57.64 -15.43
C SER A 15 -12.89 57.38 -16.55
N ALA A 16 -11.65 57.15 -16.08
CA ALA A 16 -10.63 56.18 -16.48
C ALA A 16 -10.43 55.82 -17.96
N LEU A 17 -9.18 56.07 -18.37
CA LEU A 17 -8.59 55.78 -19.66
C LEU A 17 -8.46 54.28 -19.98
N VAL A 18 -8.50 54.03 -21.28
CA VAL A 18 -8.23 52.81 -22.03
C VAL A 18 -6.71 52.65 -22.28
N ALA A 19 -6.31 51.40 -22.53
CA ALA A 19 -5.05 50.89 -23.11
C ALA A 19 -3.88 50.76 -22.11
N SER A 20 -3.25 49.59 -21.98
CA SER A 20 -2.35 49.06 -23.01
C SER A 20 -2.14 47.55 -22.83
N GLY A 21 -2.27 46.78 -23.92
CA GLY A 21 -1.96 45.36 -23.94
C GLY A 21 -0.46 45.12 -24.11
N LEU A 22 0.13 44.37 -23.18
CA LEU A 22 1.44 43.75 -23.31
C LEU A 22 1.24 42.24 -23.24
N MET A 23 1.34 41.56 -24.39
CA MET A 23 1.30 40.10 -24.45
C MET A 23 2.60 39.54 -23.90
N VAL A 24 2.57 39.02 -22.67
CA VAL A 24 3.64 38.19 -22.13
C VAL A 24 3.47 36.79 -22.69
N ALA A 25 4.35 36.40 -23.62
CA ALA A 25 4.45 35.02 -24.07
C ALA A 25 5.04 34.17 -22.93
N VAL A 26 4.17 33.45 -22.21
CA VAL A 26 4.61 32.45 -21.23
C VAL A 26 5.02 31.20 -22.00
N ALA A 27 6.32 31.01 -22.21
CA ALA A 27 6.87 29.75 -22.67
C ALA A 27 6.67 28.72 -21.55
N VAL A 28 5.65 27.87 -21.69
CA VAL A 28 5.45 26.72 -20.80
C VAL A 28 6.55 25.70 -21.11
N MET A 29 7.67 25.83 -20.41
CA MET A 29 8.72 24.82 -20.43
C MET A 29 8.13 23.56 -19.80
N ALA A 30 7.67 22.63 -20.62
CA ALA A 30 7.19 21.33 -20.19
C ALA A 30 8.36 20.62 -19.51
N LEU A 31 8.41 20.69 -18.18
CA LEU A 31 9.32 19.92 -17.37
C LEU A 31 8.98 18.45 -17.61
N ARG A 32 9.75 17.79 -18.48
CA ARG A 32 9.73 16.32 -18.55
C ARG A 32 10.34 15.82 -17.25
N ILE A 33 9.47 15.61 -16.26
CA ILE A 33 9.80 14.81 -15.09
C ILE A 33 10.06 13.41 -15.65
N ALA A 34 11.34 13.05 -15.79
CA ALA A 34 11.69 11.64 -15.94
C ALA A 34 11.08 10.92 -14.73
N PRO A 35 10.41 9.77 -14.90
CA PRO A 35 9.94 9.01 -13.75
C PRO A 35 11.16 8.73 -12.88
N THR A 36 11.19 9.35 -11.70
CA THR A 36 12.10 8.92 -10.66
C THR A 36 11.74 7.48 -10.39
N THR A 37 12.68 6.56 -10.57
CA THR A 37 12.52 5.19 -10.07
C THR A 37 12.26 5.30 -8.58
N VAL A 38 10.99 5.20 -8.20
CA VAL A 38 10.60 4.94 -6.81
C VAL A 38 11.35 3.68 -6.44
N TRP A 39 12.04 3.71 -5.30
CA TRP A 39 12.82 2.58 -4.83
C TRP A 39 11.89 1.39 -4.82
N ALA A 40 12.16 0.44 -5.70
CA ALA A 40 11.30 -0.71 -5.88
C ALA A 40 11.16 -1.34 -4.50
N HIS A 41 9.93 -1.56 -4.04
CA HIS A 41 9.67 -2.32 -2.83
C HIS A 41 10.18 -3.77 -2.95
N VAL A 42 11.03 -4.10 -3.92
CA VAL A 42 11.54 -5.44 -4.18
C VAL A 42 12.65 -5.75 -3.19
N VAL A 43 12.61 -6.96 -2.63
CA VAL A 43 13.69 -7.46 -1.77
C VAL A 43 14.87 -7.88 -2.64
N PRO A 44 16.08 -7.30 -2.46
CA PRO A 44 17.24 -7.66 -3.26
C PRO A 44 17.65 -9.13 -3.10
N SER A 45 18.20 -9.71 -4.16
CA SER A 45 18.79 -11.05 -4.14
C SER A 45 20.20 -11.05 -3.51
N PRO A 46 20.56 -12.02 -2.65
CA PRO A 46 19.70 -13.08 -2.14
C PRO A 46 18.68 -12.54 -1.12
N CYS A 47 17.41 -12.92 -1.27
CA CYS A 47 16.33 -12.39 -0.45
C CYS A 47 16.18 -13.17 0.85
N ASP A 48 15.59 -12.54 1.86
CA ASP A 48 14.98 -13.25 2.98
C ASP A 48 13.68 -13.94 2.57
N PHE A 49 13.08 -14.66 3.52
CA PHE A 49 11.73 -15.17 3.39
C PHE A 49 11.01 -15.09 4.73
N THR A 50 9.70 -14.91 4.68
CA THR A 50 8.85 -14.84 5.87
C THR A 50 8.08 -16.13 6.05
N THR A 51 7.97 -16.59 7.29
CA THR A 51 7.00 -17.61 7.70
C THR A 51 6.14 -17.07 8.82
N GLY A 52 4.92 -17.55 8.96
CA GLY A 52 4.13 -17.20 10.12
C GLY A 52 2.79 -17.91 10.19
N GLY A 53 2.16 -17.81 11.34
CA GLY A 53 0.83 -18.33 11.55
C GLY A 53 0.26 -17.79 12.85
N GLY A 54 -1.06 -17.65 12.90
CA GLY A 54 -1.71 -17.03 14.03
C GLY A 54 -3.12 -16.54 13.74
N PHE A 55 -3.52 -15.53 14.51
CA PHE A 55 -4.75 -14.81 14.30
C PHE A 55 -4.66 -13.37 14.80
N VAL A 56 -5.48 -12.53 14.21
CA VAL A 56 -5.76 -11.17 14.66
C VAL A 56 -7.27 -11.01 14.89
N PHE A 57 -7.65 -10.02 15.69
CA PHE A 57 -9.04 -9.58 15.79
C PHE A 57 -9.25 -8.34 14.94
N LYS A 58 -10.34 -8.33 14.17
CA LYS A 58 -10.86 -7.14 13.49
C LYS A 58 -11.47 -6.17 14.52
N ASP A 59 -11.76 -4.95 14.08
CA ASP A 59 -12.32 -3.91 14.95
C ASP A 59 -13.74 -4.25 15.42
N ASP A 60 -14.44 -5.11 14.67
CA ASP A 60 -15.75 -5.68 15.02
C ASP A 60 -15.66 -6.90 15.97
N GLY A 61 -14.44 -7.26 16.41
CA GLY A 61 -14.18 -8.39 17.30
C GLY A 61 -14.12 -9.76 16.61
N ASN A 62 -14.36 -9.84 15.30
CA ASN A 62 -14.27 -11.10 14.57
C ASN A 62 -12.81 -11.52 14.37
N ARG A 63 -12.56 -12.83 14.50
CA ARG A 63 -11.22 -13.41 14.38
C ARG A 63 -10.86 -13.69 12.92
N VAL A 64 -9.62 -13.38 12.56
CA VAL A 64 -9.01 -13.74 11.27
C VAL A 64 -7.79 -14.60 11.54
N ASN A 65 -7.88 -15.88 11.17
CA ASN A 65 -6.78 -16.83 11.26
C ASN A 65 -5.93 -16.78 9.98
N PHE A 66 -4.63 -16.99 10.11
CA PHE A 66 -3.73 -17.03 8.96
C PHE A 66 -2.61 -18.06 9.13
N GLY A 67 -2.09 -18.53 8.00
CA GLY A 67 -0.84 -19.26 7.87
C GLY A 67 -0.16 -18.84 6.59
N ILE A 68 1.11 -18.45 6.67
CA ILE A 68 1.85 -17.86 5.56
C ILE A 68 3.28 -18.39 5.49
N VAL A 69 3.75 -18.55 4.26
CA VAL A 69 5.17 -18.59 3.92
C VAL A 69 5.32 -17.84 2.60
N GLY A 70 6.38 -17.04 2.46
CA GLY A 70 6.62 -16.29 1.24
C GLY A 70 8.03 -15.76 1.15
N GLY A 71 8.60 -15.78 -0.05
CA GLY A 71 9.92 -15.23 -0.32
C GLY A 71 10.34 -15.51 -1.75
N CYS A 72 11.61 -15.30 -2.04
CA CYS A 72 12.20 -15.70 -3.30
C CYS A 72 12.97 -17.03 -3.17
N LYS A 73 12.98 -17.84 -4.21
CA LYS A 73 13.72 -19.11 -4.28
C LYS A 73 14.00 -19.51 -5.72
N ASN A 74 15.24 -19.91 -6.00
CA ASN A 74 15.69 -20.44 -7.29
C ASN A 74 15.22 -19.60 -8.48
N GLU A 75 15.53 -18.30 -8.49
CA GLU A 75 15.18 -17.34 -9.55
C GLU A 75 13.65 -17.13 -9.69
N GLY A 76 12.90 -17.42 -8.64
CA GLY A 76 11.44 -17.40 -8.59
C GLY A 76 10.92 -16.86 -7.26
N PHE A 77 9.60 -16.82 -7.14
CA PHE A 77 8.92 -16.68 -5.85
C PHE A 77 8.39 -18.02 -5.38
N PHE A 78 8.25 -18.17 -4.07
CA PHE A 78 7.66 -19.36 -3.48
C PHE A 78 6.79 -19.00 -2.28
N GLY A 79 5.93 -19.95 -1.92
CA GLY A 79 5.16 -19.89 -0.70
C GLY A 79 3.67 -19.93 -0.94
N HIS A 80 2.92 -19.74 0.13
CA HIS A 80 1.48 -19.88 0.14
C HIS A 80 0.87 -19.08 1.29
N VAL A 81 -0.32 -18.55 1.05
CA VAL A 81 -1.14 -17.85 2.04
C VAL A 81 -2.42 -18.65 2.24
N ASN A 82 -2.83 -18.79 3.50
CA ASN A 82 -4.13 -19.29 3.89
C ASN A 82 -4.72 -18.35 4.94
N VAL A 83 -5.88 -17.77 4.69
CA VAL A 83 -6.58 -16.84 5.59
C VAL A 83 -8.03 -17.26 5.76
N VAL A 84 -8.49 -17.25 7.00
CA VAL A 84 -9.87 -17.61 7.38
C VAL A 84 -10.46 -16.49 8.24
N ASP A 85 -11.49 -15.80 7.75
CA ASP A 85 -12.21 -14.75 8.47
C ASP A 85 -13.53 -15.30 9.03
N HIS A 86 -13.63 -15.33 10.36
CA HIS A 86 -14.79 -15.83 11.09
C HIS A 86 -15.94 -14.82 11.21
N GLY A 87 -15.83 -13.62 10.63
CA GLY A 87 -16.93 -12.64 10.56
C GLY A 87 -17.94 -12.91 9.44
N PHE A 88 -17.75 -13.97 8.67
CA PHE A 88 -18.68 -14.44 7.64
C PHE A 88 -19.30 -15.79 8.04
N ASP A 89 -20.47 -16.10 7.49
CA ASP A 89 -21.12 -17.40 7.67
C ASP A 89 -21.47 -18.01 6.29
N PRO A 90 -20.81 -19.10 5.87
CA PRO A 90 -19.68 -19.75 6.54
C PRO A 90 -18.41 -18.87 6.57
N PRO A 91 -17.40 -19.19 7.41
CA PRO A 91 -16.17 -18.41 7.48
C PRO A 91 -15.52 -18.18 6.12
N GLY A 92 -15.16 -16.93 5.83
CA GLY A 92 -14.57 -16.54 4.56
C GLY A 92 -13.16 -17.10 4.42
N HIS A 93 -12.89 -17.84 3.35
CA HIS A 93 -11.58 -18.44 3.10
C HIS A 93 -10.90 -17.77 1.92
N LEU A 94 -9.61 -17.47 2.06
CA LEU A 94 -8.72 -17.13 0.97
C LEU A 94 -7.50 -18.05 1.05
N ASN A 95 -7.16 -18.70 -0.05
CA ASN A 95 -5.93 -19.48 -0.15
C ASN A 95 -5.27 -19.31 -1.52
N GLY A 96 -3.95 -19.27 -1.56
CA GLY A 96 -3.24 -19.19 -2.85
C GLY A 96 -1.72 -19.08 -2.73
N PRO A 97 -1.02 -19.32 -3.85
CA PRO A 97 0.43 -19.20 -3.92
C PRO A 97 0.89 -17.73 -3.81
N VAL A 98 2.06 -17.53 -3.23
CA VAL A 98 2.79 -16.25 -3.28
C VAL A 98 3.56 -16.18 -4.59
N THR A 99 3.34 -15.12 -5.35
CA THR A 99 3.97 -14.89 -6.67
C THR A 99 4.76 -13.60 -6.73
N ALA A 100 4.76 -12.79 -5.67
CA ALA A 100 5.64 -11.66 -5.51
C ALA A 100 5.89 -11.36 -4.03
N TYR A 101 7.06 -10.79 -3.74
CA TYR A 101 7.54 -10.57 -2.39
C TYR A 101 8.29 -9.24 -2.30
N PHE A 102 7.84 -8.38 -1.39
CA PHE A 102 8.25 -6.99 -1.34
C PHE A 102 8.60 -6.55 0.10
N ASP A 103 9.55 -5.63 0.25
CA ASP A 103 9.71 -4.75 1.41
C ASP A 103 8.94 -3.44 1.15
N PRO A 104 7.78 -3.22 1.78
CA PRO A 104 6.99 -2.01 1.56
C PRO A 104 7.62 -0.75 2.17
N PHE A 105 8.69 -0.88 2.95
CA PHE A 105 9.38 0.23 3.60
C PHE A 105 10.90 0.09 3.47
N PRO A 106 11.46 0.09 2.25
CA PRO A 106 12.87 -0.24 2.01
C PRO A 106 13.85 0.77 2.67
N SER A 107 13.38 1.99 2.93
CA SER A 107 14.10 3.04 3.68
C SER A 107 13.44 3.38 5.02
N GLY A 108 12.40 2.64 5.40
CA GLY A 108 11.61 2.84 6.61
C GLY A 108 11.90 1.76 7.66
N PRO A 109 10.92 1.43 8.52
CA PRO A 109 11.12 0.42 9.55
C PRO A 109 11.39 -0.95 8.93
N SER A 110 12.39 -1.66 9.46
CA SER A 110 12.73 -3.01 9.01
C SER A 110 11.71 -4.06 9.49
N GLY A 111 11.78 -5.25 8.90
CA GLY A 111 11.02 -6.42 9.34
C GLY A 111 9.67 -6.58 8.64
N TYR A 112 9.26 -5.61 7.82
CA TYR A 112 8.00 -5.68 7.06
C TYR A 112 8.15 -6.42 5.74
N ARG A 113 7.18 -7.26 5.41
CA ARG A 113 7.13 -7.92 4.10
C ARG A 113 5.71 -7.94 3.57
N ASP A 114 5.58 -7.64 2.29
CA ASP A 114 4.36 -7.80 1.53
C ASP A 114 4.45 -9.07 0.69
N LEU A 115 3.54 -10.01 0.93
CA LEU A 115 3.38 -11.24 0.17
C LEU A 115 2.16 -11.06 -0.74
N CYS A 116 2.40 -11.11 -2.05
CA CYS A 116 1.36 -10.88 -3.04
C CYS A 116 1.17 -12.09 -3.94
N GLY A 117 -0.05 -12.26 -4.45
CA GLY A 117 -0.36 -13.33 -5.38
C GLY A 117 -1.83 -13.42 -5.71
N THR A 118 -2.18 -14.51 -6.40
CA THR A 118 -3.54 -14.80 -6.83
C THR A 118 -4.11 -15.95 -6.02
N GLY A 119 -5.20 -15.70 -5.29
CA GLY A 119 -5.86 -16.69 -4.44
C GLY A 119 -7.29 -17.03 -4.89
N ARG A 120 -7.84 -18.06 -4.24
CA ARG A 120 -9.22 -18.53 -4.41
C ARG A 120 -10.02 -18.23 -3.15
N LEU A 121 -11.24 -17.73 -3.36
CA LEU A 121 -12.25 -17.59 -2.33
C LEU A 121 -13.14 -18.85 -2.25
N ASN A 122 -13.95 -18.95 -1.19
CA ASN A 122 -14.88 -20.08 -0.98
C ASN A 122 -15.86 -20.31 -2.16
N ASP A 123 -16.29 -19.25 -2.81
CA ASP A 123 -17.21 -19.27 -3.94
C ASP A 123 -16.51 -19.66 -5.27
N GLY A 124 -15.21 -19.97 -5.23
CA GLY A 124 -14.39 -20.29 -6.39
C GLY A 124 -13.83 -19.07 -7.12
N SER A 125 -14.21 -17.85 -6.72
CA SER A 125 -13.71 -16.61 -7.31
C SER A 125 -12.20 -16.49 -7.17
N THR A 126 -11.55 -15.93 -8.19
CA THR A 126 -10.13 -15.60 -8.17
C THR A 126 -9.95 -14.13 -7.82
N VAL A 127 -9.09 -13.86 -6.84
CA VAL A 127 -8.74 -12.50 -6.43
C VAL A 127 -7.24 -12.37 -6.26
N GLN A 128 -6.72 -11.16 -6.46
CA GLN A 128 -5.37 -10.84 -6.04
C GLN A 128 -5.37 -10.42 -4.58
N PHE A 129 -4.34 -10.85 -3.84
CA PHE A 129 -4.19 -10.53 -2.44
C PHE A 129 -2.86 -9.85 -2.17
N ARG A 130 -2.85 -9.11 -1.06
CA ARG A 130 -1.68 -8.50 -0.46
C ARG A 130 -1.71 -8.75 1.03
N VAL A 131 -0.81 -9.60 1.52
CA VAL A 131 -0.60 -9.81 2.95
C VAL A 131 0.59 -8.97 3.39
N ARG A 132 0.44 -8.21 4.47
CA ARG A 132 1.53 -7.49 5.13
C ARG A 132 1.88 -8.20 6.43
N THR A 133 3.14 -8.52 6.62
CA THR A 133 3.67 -9.08 7.87
C THR A 133 4.74 -8.17 8.45
N LYS A 134 4.91 -8.22 9.76
CA LYS A 134 6.07 -7.64 10.44
C LYS A 134 6.62 -8.61 11.48
N ASP A 135 7.91 -8.91 11.38
CA ASP A 135 8.67 -9.54 12.46
C ASP A 135 9.24 -8.44 13.38
N ASN A 136 8.82 -8.43 14.64
CA ASN A 136 9.27 -7.54 15.70
C ASN A 136 10.20 -8.25 16.71
N GLY A 137 10.62 -9.47 16.40
CA GLY A 137 11.41 -10.32 17.27
C GLY A 137 10.57 -11.05 18.32
N GLU A 138 11.25 -11.90 19.08
CA GLU A 138 10.59 -12.79 20.03
C GLU A 138 10.41 -12.15 21.42
N PRO A 139 9.28 -12.41 22.12
CA PRO A 139 8.19 -13.31 21.71
C PRO A 139 7.27 -12.68 20.64
N GLY A 140 6.81 -13.48 19.67
CA GLY A 140 6.03 -13.04 18.50
C GLY A 140 4.67 -12.37 18.74
N GLY A 141 4.29 -12.06 19.98
CA GLY A 141 3.07 -11.30 20.26
C GLY A 141 3.10 -9.85 19.76
N LEU A 142 4.29 -9.28 19.57
CA LEU A 142 4.47 -7.96 18.96
C LEU A 142 4.54 -8.01 17.44
N ASP A 143 4.60 -9.19 16.84
CA ASP A 143 4.56 -9.32 15.39
C ASP A 143 3.23 -8.83 14.84
N ARG A 144 3.20 -8.56 13.54
CA ARG A 144 2.03 -7.94 12.93
C ARG A 144 1.60 -8.66 11.68
N PHE A 145 0.29 -8.66 11.46
CA PHE A 145 -0.35 -9.21 10.28
C PHE A 145 -1.44 -8.25 9.79
N GLY A 146 -1.53 -8.11 8.48
CA GLY A 146 -2.60 -7.40 7.78
C GLY A 146 -2.85 -8.06 6.42
N ILE A 147 -4.03 -7.85 5.86
CA ILE A 147 -4.38 -8.35 4.53
C ILE A 147 -5.31 -7.41 3.80
N LYS A 148 -5.09 -7.26 2.50
CA LYS A 148 -5.93 -6.50 1.57
C LYS A 148 -6.27 -7.36 0.35
N VAL A 149 -7.54 -7.32 -0.04
CA VAL A 149 -8.06 -7.85 -1.30
C VAL A 149 -8.85 -6.71 -1.96
N ALA A 150 -8.14 -5.90 -2.76
CA ALA A 150 -8.65 -4.62 -3.24
C ALA A 150 -9.91 -4.75 -4.12
N SER A 151 -9.98 -5.79 -4.95
CA SER A 151 -11.10 -6.01 -5.88
C SER A 151 -12.47 -6.18 -5.21
N ILE A 152 -12.49 -6.54 -3.92
CA ILE A 152 -13.72 -6.71 -3.13
C ILE A 152 -13.80 -5.74 -1.95
N GLY A 153 -12.88 -4.77 -1.86
CA GLY A 153 -12.82 -3.80 -0.77
C GLY A 153 -12.55 -4.41 0.61
N TYR A 154 -11.97 -5.62 0.67
CA TYR A 154 -11.68 -6.29 1.93
C TYR A 154 -10.31 -5.86 2.46
N ILE A 155 -10.28 -5.33 3.69
CA ILE A 155 -9.05 -4.89 4.37
C ILE A 155 -9.11 -5.27 5.84
N VAL A 156 -8.07 -5.92 6.31
CA VAL A 156 -7.68 -6.00 7.71
C VAL A 156 -6.38 -5.22 7.83
N SER A 157 -6.43 -4.04 8.45
CA SER A 157 -5.24 -3.22 8.65
C SER A 157 -4.21 -3.97 9.49
N THR A 158 -2.94 -3.72 9.22
CA THR A 158 -1.79 -4.35 9.88
C THR A 158 -1.85 -4.07 11.37
N ARG A 159 -1.92 -5.13 12.16
CA ARG A 159 -2.15 -5.05 13.61
C ARG A 159 -1.36 -6.12 14.32
N GLU A 160 -1.08 -5.88 15.59
CA GLU A 160 -0.33 -6.83 16.41
C GLU A 160 -1.08 -8.15 16.51
N LEU A 161 -0.31 -9.26 16.53
CA LEU A 161 -0.83 -10.56 16.92
C LEU A 161 -1.26 -10.54 18.38
N GLY A 162 -0.77 -9.61 19.19
CA GLY A 162 -1.12 -9.45 20.60
C GLY A 162 -0.42 -10.48 21.49
N PRO A 163 -0.39 -10.24 22.81
CA PRO A 163 0.26 -11.14 23.74
C PRO A 163 -0.44 -12.52 23.71
N PRO A 164 0.31 -13.63 23.76
CA PRO A 164 -0.29 -14.96 23.86
C PRO A 164 -1.22 -15.03 25.09
N GLY A 165 -2.51 -15.30 24.90
CA GLY A 165 -3.44 -15.43 26.02
C GLY A 165 -4.91 -15.19 25.68
N PRO A 166 -5.81 -15.27 26.68
CA PRO A 166 -7.25 -15.25 26.49
C PRO A 166 -7.83 -13.90 26.04
N THR A 167 -7.04 -12.82 26.11
CA THR A 167 -7.46 -11.45 25.77
C THR A 167 -6.61 -10.81 24.67
N GLY A 168 -5.59 -11.52 24.17
CA GLY A 168 -4.77 -11.10 23.04
C GLY A 168 -5.05 -11.97 21.82
N GLY A 169 -4.46 -11.64 20.67
CA GLY A 169 -4.44 -12.60 19.58
C GLY A 169 -3.40 -13.70 19.85
N GLY A 170 -2.81 -14.27 18.81
CA GLY A 170 -1.73 -15.23 19.00
C GLY A 170 -1.08 -15.65 17.70
N GLY A 171 0.18 -16.06 17.78
CA GLY A 171 0.95 -16.49 16.62
C GLY A 171 2.39 -16.05 16.71
N ASN A 172 3.07 -16.16 15.57
CA ASN A 172 4.44 -15.71 15.36
C ASN A 172 4.68 -15.41 13.88
N ILE A 173 5.47 -14.40 13.58
CA ILE A 173 6.05 -14.11 12.28
C ILE A 173 7.57 -14.23 12.41
N GLN A 174 8.21 -14.90 11.47
CA GLN A 174 9.66 -15.05 11.45
C GLN A 174 10.18 -14.61 10.10
N LEU A 175 11.09 -13.64 10.12
CA LEU A 175 11.86 -13.20 8.97
C LEU A 175 13.20 -13.95 8.95
N HIS A 176 13.33 -14.88 8.02
CA HIS A 176 14.50 -15.74 7.90
C HIS A 176 15.57 -15.10 7.03
N LYS A 177 16.83 -15.18 7.46
CA LYS A 177 17.97 -14.67 6.70
C LYS A 177 18.09 -15.34 5.32
N PRO A 178 18.65 -14.64 4.32
CA PRO A 178 18.93 -15.24 3.01
C PRO A 178 19.83 -16.47 3.09
N ASN A 179 19.67 -17.39 2.14
CA ASN A 179 20.53 -18.54 1.93
C ASN A 179 20.82 -18.73 0.42
N PRO A 180 21.72 -19.65 0.01
CA PRO A 180 22.09 -19.79 -1.40
C PRO A 180 20.94 -20.09 -2.36
N SER A 181 19.82 -20.62 -1.87
CA SER A 181 18.63 -20.89 -2.70
C SER A 181 17.65 -19.73 -2.77
N THR A 182 17.78 -18.70 -1.94
CA THR A 182 16.84 -17.56 -1.93
C THR A 182 17.24 -16.50 -2.93
N THR A 183 17.19 -16.85 -4.22
CA THR A 183 17.48 -15.94 -5.33
C THR A 183 16.19 -15.43 -5.97
N ALA A 184 16.13 -14.11 -6.20
CA ALA A 184 15.01 -13.46 -6.88
C ALA A 184 15.01 -13.75 -8.39
N PRO A 185 13.85 -13.61 -9.07
CA PRO A 185 13.82 -13.56 -10.53
C PRO A 185 14.73 -12.47 -11.10
N ALA A 186 15.17 -12.65 -12.35
CA ALA A 186 15.98 -11.65 -13.05
C ALA A 186 15.22 -10.36 -13.39
N THR A 187 13.89 -10.37 -13.31
CA THR A 187 13.04 -9.22 -13.55
C THR A 187 12.04 -9.09 -12.43
N ASP A 188 12.02 -7.92 -11.82
CA ASP A 188 11.13 -7.62 -10.71
C ASP A 188 9.67 -7.52 -11.19
N PRO A 189 8.72 -8.11 -10.46
CA PRO A 189 7.31 -7.93 -10.76
C PRO A 189 6.87 -6.49 -10.45
N ASP A 190 5.94 -5.97 -11.26
CA ASP A 190 5.23 -4.73 -10.91
C ASP A 190 4.38 -4.97 -9.66
N GLU A 191 4.61 -4.18 -8.62
CA GLU A 191 3.99 -4.35 -7.31
C GLU A 191 2.46 -4.20 -7.36
N ILE A 192 1.96 -3.15 -8.01
CA ILE A 192 0.53 -2.89 -8.09
C ILE A 192 -0.16 -4.02 -8.86
N ALA A 193 0.43 -4.46 -9.97
CA ALA A 193 -0.08 -5.56 -10.75
C ALA A 193 -0.05 -6.88 -9.96
N ALA A 194 1.03 -7.19 -9.25
CA ALA A 194 1.19 -8.45 -8.51
C ALA A 194 0.32 -8.52 -7.25
N CYS A 195 0.05 -7.39 -6.61
CA CYS A 195 -0.77 -7.27 -5.40
C CYS A 195 -2.24 -6.94 -5.71
N GLY A 196 -2.58 -6.61 -6.96
CA GLY A 196 -3.92 -6.20 -7.38
C GLY A 196 -4.35 -4.80 -6.92
N GLY A 197 -3.41 -3.97 -6.47
CA GLY A 197 -3.66 -2.62 -5.99
C GLY A 197 -2.53 -2.09 -5.10
N ASP A 198 -2.60 -0.81 -4.76
CA ASP A 198 -1.70 -0.18 -3.79
C ASP A 198 -1.88 -0.75 -2.36
N ASP A 199 -1.02 -0.34 -1.43
CA ASP A 199 -1.07 -0.78 -0.04
C ASP A 199 -1.89 0.14 0.88
N SER A 200 -2.62 1.10 0.31
CA SER A 200 -3.42 2.05 1.09
C SER A 200 -4.39 1.33 2.03
N GLY A 201 -4.51 1.84 3.25
CA GLY A 201 -5.35 1.25 4.31
C GLY A 201 -4.73 0.08 5.08
N LEU A 202 -3.65 -0.55 4.59
CA LEU A 202 -2.94 -1.58 5.37
C LEU A 202 -2.17 -0.99 6.55
N GLY A 203 -1.68 0.23 6.41
CA GLY A 203 -0.85 0.87 7.44
C GLY A 203 0.49 0.15 7.66
N GLN A 204 1.19 0.60 8.69
CA GLN A 204 2.31 -0.10 9.29
C GLN A 204 1.76 -0.97 10.39
#